data_AF-A0A380TG00-F1
#
_entry.id   AF-A0A380TG00-F1
#
_cell.length_a   1.000
_cell.length_b   1.000
_cell.length_c   1.000
_cell.angle_alpha   90.00
_cell.angle_beta   90.00
_cell.angle_gamma   90.00
#
_symmetry.space_group_name_H-M   'P 1'
#
loop_
_entity.id
_entity.type
_entity.pdbx_description
1 polymer ?
#
loop_
_entity_poly.entity_id
_entity_poly.type
_entity_poly.pdbx_seq_one_letter_code
_entity_poly.pdbx_strand_id
1 'polypeptide(L)' 'MAEVINAQPDDASYDDILRALAFERMVARGLADARNGRVLSDGEMARRIGEWQKESGVILAGTCRPLGLAGSI' A
#
# COMPACT_ATOMS: atom_id res chain seq x y z
N MET A 1 13.57 8.93 11.43
CA MET A 1 13.12 8.95 12.84
C MET A 1 13.37 10.27 13.57
N ALA A 2 14.60 10.66 13.97
CA ALA A 2 14.80 11.96 14.67
C ALA A 2 14.34 13.16 13.83
N GLU A 3 14.57 13.10 12.52
CA GLU A 3 14.11 14.11 11.55
C GLU A 3 12.58 14.20 11.46
N VAL A 4 11.87 13.07 11.51
CA VAL A 4 10.40 13.05 11.45
C VAL A 4 9.77 13.66 12.69
N ILE A 5 10.40 13.50 13.86
CA ILE A 5 9.93 14.11 15.11
C ILE A 5 10.19 15.63 15.08
N ASN A 6 11.39 16.05 14.64
CA ASN A 6 11.77 17.46 14.60
C ASN A 6 11.08 18.27 13.49
N ALA A 7 10.54 17.60 12.48
CA ALA A 7 9.82 18.24 11.37
C ALA A 7 8.30 18.37 11.63
N GLN A 8 7.79 17.91 12.78
CA GLN A 8 6.38 18.06 13.11
C GLN A 8 6.06 19.52 13.44
N PRO A 9 4.85 19.99 13.11
CA PRO A 9 4.38 21.28 13.56
C PRO A 9 4.11 21.28 15.08
N ASP A 10 4.13 22.46 15.68
CA ASP A 10 4.00 22.64 17.15
C ASP A 10 2.63 22.20 17.70
N ASP A 11 1.62 22.09 16.84
CA ASP A 11 0.25 21.68 17.16
C ASP A 11 -0.03 20.20 16.86
N ALA A 12 0.98 19.43 16.46
CA ALA A 12 0.81 18.01 16.15
C ALA A 12 0.32 17.22 17.37
N SER A 13 -0.79 16.51 17.20
CA SER A 13 -1.26 15.59 18.22
C SER A 13 -0.37 14.34 18.29
N TYR A 14 -0.43 13.63 19.41
CA TYR A 14 0.29 12.37 19.59
C TYR A 14 -0.02 11.35 18.47
N ASP A 15 -1.28 11.25 18.05
CA ASP A 15 -1.71 10.33 17.00
C ASP A 15 -1.17 10.71 15.61
N ASP A 16 -1.01 12.01 15.34
CA ASP A 16 -0.43 12.49 14.09
C ASP A 16 1.06 12.12 14.00
N ILE A 17 1.79 12.26 15.10
CA ILE A 17 3.20 11.85 15.20
C ILE A 17 3.33 10.33 14.99
N LEU A 18 2.46 9.54 15.64
CA LEU A 18 2.46 8.09 15.45
C LEU A 18 2.16 7.68 14.01
N ARG A 19 1.18 8.33 13.36
CA ARG A 19 0.87 8.08 11.95
C ARG A 19 2.06 8.41 11.05
N ALA A 20 2.73 9.54 11.28
CA ALA A 20 3.91 9.95 10.51
C ALA A 20 5.06 8.93 10.64
N LEU A 21 5.33 8.45 11.85
CA LEU A 21 6.35 7.43 12.10
C LEU A 21 5.99 6.08 11.46
N ALA A 22 4.72 5.67 11.55
CA ALA A 22 4.23 4.46 10.90
C ALA A 22 4.38 4.55 9.38
N PHE A 23 4.08 5.71 8.79
CA PHE A 23 4.24 5.95 7.35
C PHE A 23 5.70 5.85 6.91
N GLU A 24 6.63 6.53 7.61
CA GLU A 24 8.06 6.46 7.32
C GLU A 24 8.55 4.99 7.32
N ARG A 25 8.10 4.21 8.32
CA ARG A 25 8.42 2.78 8.44
C ARG A 25 7.86 1.94 7.29
N MET A 26 6.63 2.20 6.87
CA MET A 26 5.98 1.51 5.75
C MET A 26 6.72 1.77 4.43
N VAL A 27 7.08 3.03 4.15
CA VAL A 27 7.84 3.39 2.94
C VAL A 27 9.21 2.73 2.94
N ALA A 28 9.96 2.83 4.03
CA ALA A 28 11.28 2.20 4.15
C ALA A 28 11.21 0.68 3.94
N ARG A 29 10.16 0.02 4.48
CA ARG A 29 9.92 -1.40 4.28
C ARG A 29 9.62 -1.70 2.81
N GLY A 30 8.71 -0.97 2.19
CA GLY A 30 8.33 -1.16 0.79
C GLY A 30 9.52 -1.01 -0.16
N LEU A 31 10.37 0.00 0.06
CA LEU A 31 11.61 0.17 -0.71
C LEU A 31 12.59 -1.00 -0.52
N ALA A 32 12.71 -1.51 0.70
CA ALA A 32 13.55 -2.68 0.97
C ALA A 32 12.96 -3.95 0.33
N ASP A 33 11.64 -4.12 0.32
CA ASP A 33 10.97 -5.24 -0.34
C ASP A 33 11.16 -5.18 -1.87
N ALA A 34 11.03 -3.99 -2.46
CA ALA A 34 11.32 -3.76 -3.88
C ALA A 34 12.77 -4.11 -4.26
N ARG A 35 13.75 -3.63 -3.49
CA ARG A 35 15.18 -3.93 -3.75
C ARG A 35 15.52 -5.41 -3.61
N ASN A 36 14.83 -6.13 -2.73
CA ASN A 36 15.06 -7.56 -2.52
C ASN A 36 14.18 -8.45 -3.41
N GLY A 37 13.46 -7.88 -4.38
CA GLY A 37 12.56 -8.63 -5.26
C GLY A 37 11.35 -9.25 -4.55
N ARG A 38 11.01 -8.80 -3.33
CA ARG A 38 9.80 -9.21 -2.60
C ARG A 38 8.59 -8.42 -3.09
N VAL A 39 8.37 -8.43 -4.40
CA VAL A 39 7.26 -7.77 -5.10
C VAL A 39 6.36 -8.81 -5.72
N LEU A 40 5.10 -8.45 -5.94
CA LEU A 40 4.12 -9.30 -6.61
C LEU A 40 3.88 -8.73 -8.01
N SER A 41 3.63 -9.60 -8.98
CA SER A 41 3.11 -9.16 -10.27
C SER A 41 1.68 -8.68 -10.13
N ASP A 42 1.24 -7.84 -11.07
CA ASP A 42 -0.13 -7.34 -11.14
C ASP A 42 -1.16 -8.49 -11.14
N GLY A 43 -0.93 -9.52 -11.95
CA GLY A 43 -1.80 -10.70 -12.02
C GLY A 43 -1.87 -11.49 -10.70
N GLU A 44 -0.74 -11.63 -10.01
CA GLU A 44 -0.70 -12.31 -8.70
C GLU A 44 -1.42 -11.48 -7.62
N MET A 45 -1.31 -10.15 -7.67
CA MET A 45 -2.05 -9.26 -6.78
C MET A 45 -3.56 -9.39 -6.99
N ALA A 46 -4.03 -9.32 -8.24
CA ALA A 46 -5.45 -9.46 -8.57
C ALA A 46 -6.02 -10.81 -8.13
N ARG A 47 -5.25 -11.90 -8.31
CA ARG A 47 -5.63 -13.25 -7.87
C ARG A 47 -5.86 -13.31 -6.35
N ARG A 48 -4.92 -12.79 -5.54
CA ARG A 48 -5.03 -12.78 -4.07
C ARG A 48 -6.20 -11.97 -3.56
N ILE A 49 -6.45 -10.80 -4.15
CA ILE A 49 -7.62 -9.97 -3.82
C ILE A 49 -8.92 -10.75 -4.10
N GLY A 50 -8.99 -11.43 -5.26
CA GLY A 50 -10.13 -12.27 -5.60
C GLY A 50 -10.35 -13.43 -4.63
N GLU A 51 -9.29 -14.03 -4.07
CA GLU A 51 -9.40 -15.09 -3.07
C GLU A 51 -9.97 -14.57 -1.75
N TRP A 52 -9.48 -13.44 -1.25
CA TRP A 52 -10.02 -12.81 -0.05
C TRP A 52 -11.49 -12.40 -0.21
N GLN A 53 -11.89 -11.92 -1.38
CA GLN A 53 -13.29 -11.58 -1.68
C GLN A 53 -14.21 -12.80 -1.63
N LYS A 54 -13.75 -13.95 -2.14
CA LYS A 54 -14.51 -15.21 -2.07
C LYS A 54 -14.68 -15.69 -0.63
N GLU A 55 -13.65 -15.54 0.19
CA GLU A 55 -13.63 -16.02 1.58
C GLU A 55 -14.35 -15.08 2.55
N SER A 56 -14.23 -13.76 2.36
CA SER A 56 -14.76 -12.75 3.28
C SER A 56 -16.17 -12.26 2.93
N GLY A 57 -16.70 -12.59 1.74
CA GLY A 57 -18.01 -12.10 1.28
C GLY A 57 -18.08 -10.58 1.04
N VAL A 58 -16.95 -9.87 1.08
CA VAL A 58 -16.86 -8.42 0.90
C VAL A 58 -16.77 -8.10 -0.60
N ILE A 59 -17.84 -7.50 -1.15
CA ILE A 59 -17.78 -6.85 -2.45
C ILE A 59 -17.22 -5.45 -2.25
N LEU A 60 -15.93 -5.26 -2.60
CA LEU A 60 -15.37 -3.91 -2.73
C LEU A 60 -16.07 -3.21 -3.90
N ALA A 61 -17.04 -2.36 -3.60
CA ALA A 61 -17.68 -1.44 -4.54
C ALA A 61 -16.67 -0.39 -5.01
N GLY A 62 -15.81 -0.81 -5.95
CA GLY A 62 -14.68 -0.04 -6.44
C GLY A 62 -13.71 -0.98 -7.12
N THR A 63 -14.19 -1.71 -8.13
CA THR A 63 -13.34 -2.57 -8.94
C THR A 63 -12.25 -1.71 -9.57
N CYS A 64 -11.00 -1.95 -9.17
CA CYS A 64 -9.87 -1.67 -10.04
C CYS A 64 -10.09 -2.54 -11.29
N ARG A 65 -10.78 -1.97 -12.27
CA ARG A 65 -11.01 -2.60 -13.56
C ARG A 65 -9.62 -2.81 -14.18
N PRO A 66 -9.23 -4.05 -14.56
CA PRO A 66 -8.03 -4.22 -15.35
C PRO A 66 -8.25 -3.42 -16.63
N LEU A 67 -7.44 -2.39 -16.86
CA LEU A 67 -7.38 -1.72 -18.15
C LEU A 67 -6.93 -2.80 -19.13
N GLY A 68 -7.89 -3.34 -19.88
CA GLY A 68 -7.64 -4.31 -20.91
C GLY A 68 -6.69 -3.70 -21.94
N LEU A 69 -5.43 -4.13 -21.94
CA LEU A 69 -4.62 -4.14 -23.14
C LEU A 69 -5.08 -5.32 -24.01
N ALA A 70 -6.29 -5.18 -24.54
CA ALA A 70 -6.74 -5.87 -25.73
C ALA A 70 -6.90 -4.80 -26.81
N GLY A 71 -5.76 -4.33 -27.31
CA GLY A 71 -5.65 -3.52 -28.51
C GLY A 71 -4.74 -4.25 -29.48
N SER A 72 -5.32 -5.04 -30.37
CA SER A 72 -4.70 -5.35 -31.64
C SER A 72 -4.48 -4.05 -32.42
N ILE A 73 -3.25 -3.78 -32.84
CA ILE A 73 -2.78 -3.31 -34.15
C ILE A 73 -1.26 -3.52 -34.17
#